data_AF-A0A4S2FFZ8-F1
#
_entry.id   AF-A0A4S2FFZ8-F1
#
_cell.length_a   1.000
_cell.length_b   1.000
_cell.length_c   1.000
_cell.angle_alpha   90.00
_cell.angle_beta   90.00
_cell.angle_gamma   90.00
#
_symmetry.space_group_name_H-M   'P 1'
#
loop_
_entity.id
_entity.type
_entity.pdbx_description
1 polymer ?
#
loop_
_entity_poly.entity_id
_entity_poly.type
_entity_poly.pdbx_seq_one_letter_code
_entity_poly.pdbx_strand_id
1 'polypeptide(L)'
;MKKVLFFVFLSLACLSASAQALVPVTWTAYGLTFKAPKGILVEEDTEETFLLNNSTFYITVQSLDSDGMTKNDLKSVLKDYANDDGIKDQSAVQEFELPQFFGTYLRGVCETDLCFYACLMTKAAGSGFYVSIIYSKGKEAEAEEILKSFTMEE
;
A
#
# COMPACT_ATOMS: atom_id res chain seq x y z
N MET A 1 -58.34 -31.84 -0.69
CA MET A 1 -56.92 -31.98 -1.09
C MET A 1 -56.19 -30.69 -0.72
N LYS A 2 -55.28 -30.76 0.25
CA LYS A 2 -54.67 -29.60 0.93
C LYS A 2 -53.40 -29.21 0.15
N LYS A 3 -53.38 -28.02 -0.46
CA LYS A 3 -52.21 -27.51 -1.19
C LYS A 3 -51.11 -27.16 -0.18
N VAL A 4 -50.05 -27.95 -0.14
CA VAL A 4 -48.86 -27.68 0.68
C VAL A 4 -48.00 -26.69 -0.09
N LEU A 5 -47.94 -25.46 0.42
CA LEU A 5 -47.08 -24.40 -0.11
C LEU A 5 -45.67 -24.61 0.48
N PHE A 6 -44.72 -25.03 -0.35
CA PHE A 6 -43.30 -25.11 0.04
C PHE A 6 -42.69 -23.71 0.02
N PHE A 7 -42.44 -23.15 1.20
CA PHE A 7 -41.62 -21.94 1.36
C PHE A 7 -40.14 -22.37 1.44
N VAL A 8 -39.37 -22.10 0.38
CA VAL A 8 -37.92 -22.26 0.39
C VAL A 8 -37.32 -21.02 1.06
N PHE A 9 -36.81 -21.18 2.28
CA PHE A 9 -35.95 -20.20 2.94
C PHE A 9 -34.56 -20.25 2.29
N LEU A 10 -34.30 -19.33 1.35
CA LEU A 10 -32.94 -19.09 0.85
C LEU A 10 -32.23 -18.18 1.85
N SER A 11 -31.68 -18.77 2.91
CA SER A 11 -30.80 -18.07 3.85
C SER A 11 -29.49 -17.74 3.14
N LEU A 12 -29.42 -16.53 2.57
CA LEU A 12 -28.18 -15.94 2.10
C LEU A 12 -27.32 -15.62 3.33
N ALA A 13 -26.49 -16.58 3.73
CA ALA A 13 -25.46 -16.33 4.72
C ALA A 13 -24.45 -15.36 4.09
N CYS A 14 -24.64 -14.06 4.33
CA CYS A 14 -23.60 -13.08 4.10
C CYS A 14 -22.43 -13.48 5.00
N LEU A 15 -21.42 -14.13 4.42
CA LEU A 15 -20.08 -14.17 4.99
C LEU A 15 -19.63 -12.71 5.03
N SER A 16 -19.90 -12.03 6.14
CA SER A 16 -19.31 -10.74 6.44
C SER A 16 -17.81 -10.96 6.51
N ALA A 17 -17.12 -10.67 5.40
CA ALA A 17 -15.69 -10.49 5.40
C ALA A 17 -15.39 -9.45 6.48
N SER A 18 -14.78 -9.89 7.59
CA SER A 18 -14.35 -8.97 8.63
C SER A 18 -13.30 -8.06 8.01
N ALA A 19 -13.68 -6.83 7.67
CA ALA A 19 -12.75 -5.81 7.23
C ALA A 19 -11.74 -5.59 8.37
N GLN A 20 -10.45 -5.76 8.09
CA GLN A 20 -9.42 -5.52 9.09
C GLN A 20 -9.35 -4.01 9.35
N ALA A 21 -9.43 -3.60 10.61
CA ALA A 21 -9.36 -2.19 10.95
C ALA A 21 -7.95 -1.66 10.64
N LEU A 22 -7.87 -0.61 9.83
CA LEU A 22 -6.63 0.13 9.60
C LEU A 22 -6.51 1.26 10.62
N VAL A 23 -5.32 1.42 11.20
CA VAL A 23 -4.99 2.43 12.23
C VAL A 23 -3.73 3.18 11.80
N PRO A 24 -3.57 4.46 12.19
CA PRO A 24 -2.37 5.20 11.86
C PRO A 24 -1.12 4.58 12.51
N VAL A 25 -0.03 4.55 11.75
CA VAL A 25 1.33 4.22 12.18
C VAL A 25 2.25 5.32 11.65
N THR A 26 3.28 5.66 12.42
CA THR A 26 4.17 6.78 12.11
C THR A 26 5.60 6.30 12.07
N TRP A 27 6.28 6.59 10.96
CA TRP A 27 7.72 6.45 10.85
C TRP A 27 8.38 7.66 11.53
N THR A 28 9.07 7.40 12.65
CA THR A 28 9.54 8.46 13.55
C THR A 28 10.61 9.36 12.94
N ALA A 29 11.49 8.82 12.09
CA ALA A 29 12.58 9.57 11.47
C ALA A 29 12.10 10.74 10.58
N TYR A 30 10.93 10.57 9.94
CA TYR A 30 10.40 11.55 8.98
C TYR A 30 9.07 12.18 9.39
N GLY A 31 8.48 11.76 10.52
CA GLY A 31 7.10 12.15 10.87
C GLY A 31 6.07 11.68 9.82
N LEU A 32 6.41 10.65 9.04
CA LEU A 32 5.59 10.13 7.95
C LEU A 32 4.55 9.17 8.53
N THR A 33 3.27 9.49 8.40
CA THR A 33 2.16 8.72 8.94
C THR A 33 1.30 8.13 7.84
N PHE A 34 0.96 6.85 7.94
CA PHE A 34 0.00 6.19 7.06
C PHE A 34 -0.84 5.19 7.86
N LYS A 35 -1.93 4.71 7.29
CA LYS A 35 -2.75 3.67 7.91
C LYS A 35 -2.13 2.30 7.65
N ALA A 36 -2.10 1.43 8.66
CA ALA A 36 -1.71 0.04 8.53
C ALA A 36 -2.65 -0.87 9.34
N PRO A 37 -2.68 -2.19 9.07
CA PRO A 37 -3.56 -3.08 9.80
C PRO A 37 -3.32 -3.06 11.30
N LYS A 38 -4.38 -2.96 12.10
CA LYS A 38 -4.27 -2.93 13.57
C LYS A 38 -3.50 -4.13 14.10
N GLY A 39 -2.45 -3.86 14.88
CA GLY A 39 -1.61 -4.89 15.50
C GLY A 39 -0.57 -5.50 14.55
N ILE A 40 -0.34 -4.92 13.37
CA ILE A 40 0.82 -5.25 12.55
C ILE A 40 2.12 -5.00 13.34
N LEU A 41 3.12 -5.86 13.18
CA LEU A 41 4.41 -5.73 13.84
C LEU A 41 5.25 -4.71 13.07
N VAL A 42 5.89 -3.78 13.79
CA VAL A 42 6.98 -2.96 13.24
C VAL A 42 8.28 -3.73 13.47
N GLU A 43 8.93 -4.18 12.40
CA GLU A 43 10.20 -4.92 12.47
C GLU A 43 11.40 -3.96 12.38
N GLU A 44 11.29 -2.89 11.60
CA GLU A 44 12.32 -1.85 11.46
C GLU A 44 11.71 -0.45 11.55
N ASP A 45 12.38 0.44 12.29
CA ASP A 45 12.09 1.88 12.41
C ASP A 45 13.44 2.60 12.52
N THR A 46 14.06 2.84 11.37
CA THR A 46 15.42 3.40 11.22
C THR A 46 15.37 4.69 10.41
N GLU A 47 16.50 5.36 10.18
CA GLU A 47 16.54 6.54 9.31
C GLU A 47 16.35 6.20 7.82
N GLU A 48 16.58 4.95 7.42
CA GLU A 48 16.56 4.54 6.01
C GLU A 48 15.32 3.71 5.67
N THR A 49 14.84 2.89 6.62
CA THR A 49 13.78 1.92 6.41
C THR A 49 12.77 1.90 7.56
N PHE A 50 11.49 1.82 7.20
CA PHE A 50 10.37 1.48 8.07
C PHE A 50 9.64 0.25 7.53
N LEU A 51 9.66 -0.84 8.29
CA LEU A 51 9.20 -2.16 7.86
C LEU A 51 8.13 -2.66 8.81
N LEU A 52 6.96 -3.00 8.27
CA LEU A 52 5.86 -3.58 9.00
C LEU A 52 5.43 -4.90 8.39
N ASN A 53 5.18 -5.91 9.22
CA ASN A 53 4.91 -7.26 8.77
C ASN A 53 3.80 -7.95 9.60
N ASN A 54 2.97 -8.72 8.91
CA ASN A 54 2.13 -9.77 9.48
C ASN A 54 1.85 -10.84 8.40
N SER A 55 0.97 -11.80 8.70
CA SER A 55 0.65 -12.89 7.76
C SER A 55 -0.11 -12.47 6.48
N THR A 56 -0.49 -11.20 6.35
CA THR A 56 -1.33 -10.67 5.26
C THR A 56 -0.66 -9.54 4.50
N PHE A 57 0.16 -8.73 5.18
CA PHE A 57 0.81 -7.54 4.65
C PHE A 57 2.27 -7.53 5.04
N TYR A 58 3.12 -7.23 4.06
CA TYR A 58 4.50 -6.85 4.23
C TYR A 58 4.69 -5.48 3.60
N ILE A 59 4.94 -4.47 4.43
CA ILE A 59 4.98 -3.06 4.06
C ILE A 59 6.38 -2.54 4.35
N THR A 60 7.02 -1.97 3.34
CA THR A 60 8.33 -1.34 3.47
C THR A 60 8.24 0.08 2.95
N VAL A 61 8.72 1.03 3.74
CA VAL A 61 8.96 2.41 3.31
C VAL A 61 10.46 2.66 3.42
N GLN A 62 11.06 3.17 2.36
CA GLN A 62 12.47 3.55 2.33
C GLN A 62 12.61 5.02 1.92
N SER A 63 13.59 5.71 2.48
CA SER A 63 13.93 7.05 2.02
C SER A 63 14.66 6.97 0.68
N LEU A 64 14.36 7.92 -0.21
CA LEU A 64 15.02 8.08 -1.48
C LEU A 64 15.96 9.29 -1.42
N ASP A 65 17.14 9.15 -2.03
CA ASP A 65 17.90 10.32 -2.42
C ASP A 65 17.11 11.08 -3.48
N SER A 66 16.57 12.22 -3.07
CA SER A 66 15.66 13.04 -3.86
C SER A 66 16.28 14.38 -4.25
N ASP A 67 17.57 14.57 -3.99
CA ASP A 67 18.25 15.79 -4.41
C ASP A 67 18.23 15.92 -5.94
N GLY A 68 17.75 17.07 -6.42
CA GLY A 68 17.53 17.32 -7.85
C GLY A 68 16.42 16.50 -8.51
N MET A 69 15.71 15.62 -7.78
CA MET A 69 14.60 14.83 -8.32
C MET A 69 13.37 15.72 -8.59
N THR A 70 12.69 15.46 -9.69
CA THR A 70 11.43 16.10 -10.04
C THR A 70 10.29 15.08 -10.07
N LYS A 71 9.04 15.56 -10.04
CA LYS A 71 7.87 14.68 -10.14
C LYS A 71 7.86 13.81 -11.40
N ASN A 72 8.53 14.26 -12.47
CA ASN A 72 8.58 13.53 -13.73
C ASN A 72 9.52 12.33 -13.66
N ASP A 73 10.49 12.34 -12.73
CA ASP A 73 11.47 11.28 -12.54
C ASP A 73 10.89 10.11 -11.74
N LEU A 74 9.84 10.35 -10.93
CA LEU A 74 9.18 9.33 -10.11
C LEU A 74 8.80 8.07 -10.91
N LYS A 75 8.33 8.25 -12.14
CA LYS A 75 7.89 7.14 -12.99
C LYS A 75 9.05 6.24 -13.41
N SER A 76 10.20 6.80 -13.76
CA SER A 76 11.38 6.00 -14.12
C SER A 76 11.96 5.34 -12.87
N VAL A 77 12.10 6.08 -11.78
CA VAL A 77 12.62 5.56 -10.50
C VAL A 77 11.79 4.35 -10.05
N LEU A 78 10.46 4.48 -10.02
CA LEU A 78 9.57 3.39 -9.65
C LEU A 78 9.72 2.17 -10.57
N LYS A 79 9.92 2.40 -11.87
CA LYS A 79 10.07 1.31 -12.84
C LYS A 79 11.38 0.56 -12.65
N ASP A 80 12.45 1.29 -12.33
CA ASP A 80 13.77 0.70 -12.05
C ASP A 80 13.69 -0.19 -10.81
N TYR A 81 13.13 0.30 -9.70
CA TYR A 81 12.87 -0.51 -8.50
C TYR A 81 12.08 -1.79 -8.79
N ALA A 82 10.96 -1.68 -9.51
CA ALA A 82 10.14 -2.84 -9.82
C ALA A 82 10.86 -3.86 -10.72
N ASN A 83 11.77 -3.42 -11.59
CA ASN A 83 12.56 -4.30 -12.45
C ASN A 83 13.70 -4.97 -11.67
N ASP A 84 14.41 -4.20 -10.84
CA ASP A 84 15.52 -4.66 -10.02
C ASP A 84 15.06 -5.70 -8.98
N ASP A 85 13.88 -5.50 -8.39
CA ASP A 85 13.23 -6.46 -7.49
C ASP A 85 12.59 -7.65 -8.23
N GLY A 86 12.58 -7.64 -9.56
CA GLY A 86 12.05 -8.74 -10.37
C GLY A 86 10.53 -8.90 -10.33
N ILE A 87 9.79 -7.81 -10.10
CA ILE A 87 8.32 -7.82 -10.05
C ILE A 87 7.74 -8.27 -11.38
N LYS A 88 6.83 -9.25 -11.34
CA LYS A 88 6.18 -9.84 -12.52
C LYS A 88 4.82 -9.18 -12.78
N ASP A 89 4.31 -9.38 -14.00
CA ASP A 89 2.97 -8.93 -14.43
C ASP A 89 2.68 -7.45 -14.08
N GLN A 90 3.69 -6.61 -14.24
CA GLN A 90 3.63 -5.20 -13.87
C GLN A 90 2.55 -4.46 -14.68
N SER A 91 1.69 -3.70 -13.99
CA SER A 91 0.80 -2.75 -14.65
C SER A 91 1.56 -1.58 -15.25
N ALA A 92 0.87 -0.75 -16.04
CA ALA A 92 1.37 0.59 -16.32
C ALA A 92 1.53 1.38 -15.01
N VAL A 93 2.56 2.24 -14.95
CA VAL A 93 2.71 3.20 -13.86
C VAL A 93 1.58 4.22 -13.94
N GLN A 94 0.94 4.46 -12.80
CA GLN A 94 -0.13 5.43 -12.62
C GLN A 94 0.33 6.55 -11.69
N GLU A 95 -0.16 7.76 -11.94
CA GLU A 95 0.08 8.91 -11.09
C GLU A 95 -1.10 9.12 -10.12
N PHE A 96 -0.81 9.67 -8.95
CA PHE A 96 -1.79 10.11 -7.98
C PHE A 96 -1.24 11.27 -7.15
N GLU A 97 -2.12 11.96 -6.44
CA GLU A 97 -1.74 13.03 -5.53
C GLU A 97 -2.35 12.81 -4.16
N LEU A 98 -1.56 13.11 -3.15
CA LEU A 98 -1.99 13.29 -1.76
C LEU A 98 -1.79 14.76 -1.38
N PRO A 99 -2.33 15.23 -0.25
CA PRO A 99 -2.22 16.64 0.12
C PRO A 99 -0.76 17.13 0.15
N GLN A 100 0.15 16.33 0.72
CA GLN A 100 1.59 16.65 0.82
C GLN A 100 2.46 16.00 -0.27
N PHE A 101 1.93 15.12 -1.13
CA PHE A 101 2.75 14.30 -2.02
C PHE A 101 2.30 14.31 -3.48
N PHE A 102 3.29 14.31 -4.38
CA PHE A 102 3.15 13.71 -5.70
C PHE A 102 3.48 12.22 -5.57
N GLY A 103 2.68 11.36 -6.20
CA GLY A 103 2.86 9.92 -6.13
C GLY A 103 2.78 9.25 -7.49
N THR A 104 3.57 8.20 -7.66
CA THR A 104 3.40 7.21 -8.73
C THR A 104 3.30 5.83 -8.13
N TYR A 105 2.51 4.95 -8.74
CA TYR A 105 2.44 3.57 -8.32
C TYR A 105 2.23 2.60 -9.48
N LEU A 106 2.60 1.34 -9.29
CA LEU A 106 2.27 0.23 -10.17
C LEU A 106 1.81 -0.97 -9.34
N ARG A 107 1.05 -1.85 -9.99
CA ARG A 107 0.69 -3.17 -9.46
C ARG A 107 1.61 -4.22 -10.06
N GLY A 108 1.84 -5.30 -9.34
CA GLY A 108 2.54 -6.46 -9.88
C GLY A 108 2.38 -7.69 -9.00
N VAL A 109 3.17 -8.71 -9.31
CA VAL A 109 3.25 -9.96 -8.58
C VAL A 109 4.65 -10.10 -8.00
N CYS A 110 4.72 -10.18 -6.66
CA CYS A 110 5.93 -10.48 -5.91
C CYS A 110 5.84 -11.95 -5.46
N GLU A 111 6.65 -12.81 -6.07
CA GLU A 111 6.57 -14.26 -5.90
C GLU A 111 5.16 -14.83 -6.17
N THR A 112 4.39 -15.11 -5.12
CA THR A 112 3.00 -15.61 -5.18
C THR A 112 1.96 -14.58 -4.76
N ASP A 113 2.39 -13.47 -4.16
CA ASP A 113 1.53 -12.43 -3.63
C ASP A 113 1.44 -11.23 -4.59
N LEU A 114 0.43 -10.39 -4.35
CA LEU A 114 0.22 -9.18 -5.13
C LEU A 114 0.95 -8.01 -4.46
N CYS A 115 1.44 -7.06 -5.23
CA CYS A 115 2.09 -5.89 -4.68
C CYS A 115 1.58 -4.57 -5.28
N PHE A 116 1.65 -3.53 -4.46
CA PHE A 116 1.75 -2.15 -4.90
C PHE A 116 3.17 -1.67 -4.65
N TYR A 117 3.84 -1.21 -5.68
CA TYR A 117 5.07 -0.44 -5.56
C TYR A 117 4.73 1.02 -5.86
N ALA A 118 5.28 1.94 -5.07
CA ALA A 118 5.05 3.35 -5.25
C ALA A 118 6.28 4.20 -4.91
N CYS A 119 6.34 5.38 -5.51
CA CYS A 119 7.24 6.44 -5.09
C CYS A 119 6.40 7.67 -4.72
N LEU A 120 6.74 8.30 -3.60
CA LEU A 120 6.14 9.53 -3.10
C LEU A 120 7.23 10.60 -3.07
N MET A 121 6.91 11.81 -3.52
CA MET A 121 7.78 12.98 -3.40
C MET A 121 6.99 14.10 -2.71
N THR A 122 7.58 14.69 -1.68
CA THR A 122 6.95 15.82 -0.99
C THR A 122 6.75 16.99 -1.95
N LYS A 123 5.59 17.66 -1.83
CA LYS A 123 5.27 18.87 -2.61
C LYS A 123 6.08 20.07 -2.12
N ALA A 124 6.29 20.15 -0.80
CA ALA A 124 7.36 20.94 -0.24
C ALA A 124 8.68 20.27 -0.61
N ALA A 125 9.68 21.01 -1.09
CA ALA A 125 10.97 20.43 -1.44
C ALA A 125 11.57 19.69 -0.23
N GLY A 126 12.09 18.47 -0.40
CA GLY A 126 12.94 17.87 0.64
C GLY A 126 13.04 16.35 0.69
N SER A 127 11.96 15.60 0.40
CA SER A 127 11.97 14.15 0.67
C SER A 127 11.29 13.33 -0.43
N GLY A 128 11.94 12.24 -0.80
CA GLY A 128 11.37 11.17 -1.61
C GLY A 128 11.28 9.89 -0.78
N PHE A 129 10.26 9.08 -1.07
CA PHE A 129 10.04 7.80 -0.40
C PHE A 129 9.69 6.74 -1.43
N TYR A 130 10.29 5.57 -1.31
CA TYR A 130 9.85 4.36 -1.97
C TYR A 130 8.97 3.56 -1.01
N VAL A 131 7.89 3.01 -1.53
CA VAL A 131 6.90 2.26 -0.77
C VAL A 131 6.63 0.94 -1.48
N SER A 132 6.81 -0.17 -0.78
CA SER A 132 6.37 -1.50 -1.19
C SER A 132 5.28 -1.98 -0.25
N ILE A 133 4.15 -2.42 -0.80
CA ILE A 133 3.05 -3.05 -0.06
C ILE A 133 2.77 -4.38 -0.75
N ILE A 134 3.26 -5.48 -0.17
CA ILE A 134 2.96 -6.84 -0.60
C ILE A 134 1.78 -7.33 0.25
N TYR A 135 0.79 -7.93 -0.41
CA TYR A 135 -0.46 -8.33 0.24
C TYR A 135 -1.03 -9.62 -0.35
N SER A 136 -1.69 -10.40 0.53
CA SER A 136 -2.37 -11.61 0.13
C SER A 136 -3.57 -11.34 -0.79
N LYS A 137 -3.91 -12.32 -1.63
CA LYS A 137 -5.06 -12.23 -2.54
C LYS A 137 -6.36 -11.82 -1.84
N GLY A 138 -7.10 -10.88 -2.44
CA GLY A 138 -8.34 -10.34 -1.89
C GLY A 138 -8.17 -9.12 -0.98
N LYS A 139 -6.94 -8.65 -0.78
CA LYS A 139 -6.60 -7.50 0.06
C LYS A 139 -6.25 -6.23 -0.71
N GLU A 140 -6.46 -6.21 -2.01
CA GLU A 140 -6.12 -5.07 -2.89
C GLU A 140 -6.78 -3.76 -2.43
N ALA A 141 -8.06 -3.77 -2.06
CA ALA A 141 -8.75 -2.56 -1.61
C ALA A 141 -8.15 -2.00 -0.30
N GLU A 142 -7.79 -2.88 0.64
CA GLU A 142 -7.12 -2.48 1.88
C GLU A 142 -5.70 -1.96 1.59
N ALA A 143 -4.96 -2.63 0.71
CA ALA A 143 -3.63 -2.21 0.28
C ALA A 143 -3.63 -0.85 -0.46
N GLU A 144 -4.65 -0.60 -1.28
CA GLU A 144 -4.84 0.70 -1.94
C GLU A 144 -5.22 1.80 -0.93
N GLU A 145 -6.02 1.49 0.10
CA GLU A 145 -6.29 2.43 1.18
C GLU A 145 -5.02 2.79 1.96
N ILE A 146 -4.16 1.80 2.26
CA ILE A 146 -2.84 2.01 2.87
C ILE A 146 -2.01 2.96 1.99
N LEU A 147 -1.85 2.65 0.70
CA LEU A 147 -1.08 3.45 -0.25
C LEU A 147 -1.57 4.90 -0.35
N LYS A 148 -2.87 5.15 -0.21
CA LYS A 148 -3.48 6.48 -0.34
C LYS A 148 -3.64 7.22 1.00
N SER A 149 -3.08 6.69 2.08
CA SER A 149 -3.23 7.26 3.42
C SER A 149 -2.00 7.98 3.96
N PHE A 150 -0.94 8.07 3.16
CA PHE A 150 0.30 8.76 3.56
C PHE A 150 0.06 10.25 3.79
N THR A 151 0.59 10.73 4.91
CA THR A 151 0.55 12.10 5.38
C THR A 151 1.87 12.39 6.09
N MET A 152 2.28 13.66 6.10
CA MET A 152 3.47 14.11 6.81
C MET A 152 3.09 15.36 7.59
N GLU A 153 3.49 15.43 8.85
CA GLU A 153 3.38 16.68 9.60
C GLU A 153 4.37 17.69 9.01
N GLU A 154 3.90 18.92 8.76
CA GLU A 154 4.72 20.05 8.33
C GLU A 154 5.33 20.81 9.53
#